data_AF-A0A497DH44-F1
#
_entry.id   AF-A0A497DH44-F1
#
_cell.length_a   1.000
_cell.length_b   1.000
_cell.length_c   1.000
_cell.angle_alpha   90.00
_cell.angle_beta   90.00
_cell.angle_gamma   90.00
#
_symmetry.space_group_name_H-M   'P 1'
#
loop_
_entity.id
_entity.type
_entity.pdbx_description
1 polymer ?
#
loop_
_entity_poly.entity_id
_entity_poly.type
_entity_poly.pdbx_seq_one_letter_code
_entity_poly.pdbx_strand_id
1 'polypeptide(L)'
;MKSIIKPFLYILIVAGLFSCANVRQPEKKPLRIAISKMHRKHTYSNWLHRYDTTIQLYNMYPLGVDSAIGFAKTVDGILITGGADVFPGYYGKINDTARCGKFDRYRDSLEIALIHYAIDHKIPLIGVCRGEQIINVALGGSLIIDIPTDWDTVVKHASKDWKLQWHEVNIVPNTLMAAISGQPHGTVSSSHHQAIEKLGKELRISAYAPDSIPEAIEWSTRGSKGFLMATQWHPEHMDTLSPFSAPYAKLFIKEAGSYKRNLHPQR
;
A
#
# COMPACT_ATOMS: atom_id res chain seq x y z
N MET A 1 -51.04 -47.41 59.15
CA MET A 1 -50.35 -46.12 59.41
C MET A 1 -48.96 -46.19 58.79
N LYS A 2 -48.50 -45.06 58.25
CA LYS A 2 -47.53 -44.90 57.15
C LYS A 2 -46.16 -45.57 57.37
N SER A 3 -45.73 -46.30 56.34
CA SER A 3 -44.35 -46.72 56.06
C SER A 3 -43.49 -45.50 55.72
N ILE A 4 -42.32 -45.39 56.34
CA ILE A 4 -41.27 -44.41 56.02
C ILE A 4 -40.10 -45.19 55.43
N ILE A 5 -39.97 -45.18 54.11
CA ILE A 5 -38.78 -45.60 53.38
C ILE A 5 -38.22 -44.33 52.74
N LYS A 6 -37.06 -43.85 53.20
CA LYS A 6 -36.29 -42.81 52.52
C LYS A 6 -35.47 -43.46 51.40
N PRO A 7 -35.55 -43.00 50.14
CA PRO A 7 -34.62 -43.47 49.12
C PRO A 7 -33.29 -42.71 49.24
N PHE A 8 -32.19 -43.47 49.28
CA PHE A 8 -30.83 -42.97 49.11
C PHE A 8 -30.62 -42.66 47.62
N LEU A 9 -30.44 -41.39 47.27
CA LEU A 9 -30.15 -40.97 45.90
C LEU A 9 -28.63 -41.04 45.67
N TYR A 10 -28.17 -42.07 44.95
CA TYR A 10 -26.80 -42.11 44.43
C TYR A 10 -26.68 -41.16 43.23
N ILE A 11 -25.92 -40.09 43.38
CA ILE A 11 -25.53 -39.22 42.26
C ILE A 11 -24.28 -39.85 41.61
N LEU A 12 -24.45 -40.46 40.45
CA LEU A 12 -23.36 -40.90 39.57
C LEU A 12 -22.80 -39.67 38.83
N ILE A 13 -21.62 -39.20 39.25
CA ILE A 13 -20.86 -38.18 38.50
C ILE A 13 -20.12 -38.91 37.38
N VAL A 14 -20.65 -38.83 36.16
CA VAL A 14 -19.93 -39.26 34.95
C VAL A 14 -18.98 -38.12 34.56
N ALA A 15 -17.70 -38.29 34.87
CA ALA A 15 -16.64 -37.42 34.37
C ALA A 15 -16.43 -37.70 32.88
N GLY A 16 -17.08 -36.90 32.02
CA GLY A 16 -16.82 -36.90 30.59
C GLY A 16 -15.44 -36.34 30.30
N LEU A 17 -14.48 -37.20 29.94
CA LEU A 17 -13.22 -36.81 29.35
C LEU A 17 -13.49 -36.25 27.95
N PHE A 18 -13.71 -34.94 27.85
CA PHE A 18 -13.62 -34.23 26.57
C PHE A 18 -12.14 -34.18 26.17
N SER A 19 -11.73 -35.12 25.33
CA SER A 19 -10.51 -35.00 24.55
C SER A 19 -10.72 -33.86 23.55
N CYS A 20 -10.26 -32.66 23.90
CA CYS A 20 -10.09 -31.58 22.95
C CYS A 20 -9.03 -32.01 21.94
N ALA A 21 -9.46 -32.66 20.86
CA ALA A 21 -8.66 -32.77 19.65
C ALA A 21 -8.37 -31.33 19.20
N ASN A 22 -7.18 -30.87 19.52
CA ASN A 22 -6.67 -29.56 19.16
C ASN A 22 -6.50 -29.58 17.63
N VAL A 23 -7.55 -29.22 16.89
CA VAL A 23 -7.47 -29.04 15.44
C VAL A 23 -6.49 -27.89 15.23
N ARG A 24 -5.22 -28.23 14.96
CA ARG A 24 -4.23 -27.26 14.51
C ARG A 24 -4.77 -26.64 13.23
N GLN A 25 -5.27 -25.41 13.33
CA GLN A 25 -5.46 -24.54 12.17
C GLN A 25 -4.13 -24.54 11.41
N PRO A 26 -4.13 -24.79 10.08
CA PRO A 26 -2.89 -24.76 9.32
C PRO A 26 -2.23 -23.41 9.53
N GLU A 27 -0.95 -23.40 9.93
CA GLU A 27 -0.19 -22.16 10.13
C GLU A 27 -0.26 -21.33 8.84
N LYS A 28 -0.87 -20.15 8.93
CA LYS A 28 -0.93 -19.20 7.83
C LYS A 28 0.51 -18.86 7.46
N LYS A 29 0.93 -19.25 6.26
CA LYS A 29 2.28 -18.94 5.77
C LYS A 29 2.49 -17.40 5.79
N PRO A 30 3.62 -16.92 6.33
CA PRO A 30 3.99 -15.50 6.27
C PRO A 30 3.88 -14.92 4.86
N LEU A 31 3.23 -13.75 4.72
CA LEU A 31 3.25 -13.01 3.46
C LEU A 31 4.62 -12.41 3.23
N ARG A 32 5.14 -12.54 2.02
CA ARG A 32 6.43 -12.01 1.60
C ARG A 32 6.18 -10.75 0.79
N ILE A 33 6.53 -9.59 1.32
CA ILE A 33 6.28 -8.30 0.67
C ILE A 33 7.61 -7.70 0.23
N ALA A 34 7.72 -7.38 -1.06
CA ALA A 34 8.82 -6.57 -1.55
C ALA A 34 8.59 -5.10 -1.14
N ILE A 35 9.62 -4.45 -0.60
CA ILE A 35 9.63 -3.01 -0.38
C ILE A 35 10.71 -2.39 -1.24
N SER A 36 10.36 -1.41 -2.08
CA SER A 36 11.30 -0.87 -3.06
C SER A 36 12.55 -0.29 -2.41
N LYS A 37 12.37 0.50 -1.33
CA LYS A 37 13.46 1.00 -0.48
C LYS A 37 13.00 1.08 0.97
N MET A 38 13.66 0.34 1.85
CA MET A 38 13.37 0.36 3.28
C MET A 38 13.92 1.64 3.93
N HIS A 39 13.05 2.37 4.63
CA HIS A 39 13.44 3.56 5.38
C HIS A 39 14.10 3.19 6.72
N ARG A 40 15.11 3.96 7.16
CA ARG A 40 15.87 3.67 8.41
C ARG A 40 15.00 3.62 9.66
N LYS A 41 13.87 4.35 9.67
CA LYS A 41 12.92 4.38 10.79
C LYS A 41 11.90 3.22 10.77
N HIS A 42 11.98 2.31 9.80
CA HIS A 42 11.07 1.16 9.65
C HIS A 42 9.57 1.51 9.63
N THR A 43 9.21 2.72 9.20
CA THR A 43 7.84 3.25 9.27
C THR A 43 6.84 2.39 8.50
N TYR A 44 7.17 1.97 7.28
CA TYR A 44 6.36 1.05 6.48
C TYR A 44 6.22 -0.34 7.11
N SER A 45 7.29 -0.85 7.73
CA SER A 45 7.25 -2.15 8.42
C SER A 45 6.30 -2.09 9.61
N ASN A 46 6.48 -1.08 10.47
CA ASN A 46 5.63 -0.86 11.61
C ASN A 46 4.17 -0.65 11.17
N TRP A 47 3.93 0.06 10.06
CA TRP A 47 2.59 0.28 9.53
C TRP A 47 1.88 -1.03 9.11
N LEU A 48 2.55 -1.89 8.34
CA LEU A 48 1.94 -3.17 7.93
C LEU A 48 1.83 -4.15 9.10
N HIS A 49 2.82 -4.19 9.99
CA HIS A 49 2.83 -5.06 11.17
C HIS A 49 1.76 -4.71 12.22
N ARG A 50 1.19 -3.49 12.19
CA ARG A 50 -0.02 -3.17 12.97
C ARG A 50 -1.21 -4.07 12.63
N TYR A 51 -1.25 -4.64 11.42
CA TYR A 51 -2.39 -5.39 10.92
C TYR A 51 -2.08 -6.87 10.64
N ASP A 52 -0.82 -7.21 10.38
CA ASP A 52 -0.36 -8.60 10.31
C ASP A 52 1.13 -8.66 10.68
N THR A 53 1.44 -9.10 11.90
CA THR A 53 2.81 -9.20 12.43
C THR A 53 3.65 -10.29 11.77
N THR A 54 3.02 -11.19 10.98
CA THR A 54 3.72 -12.28 10.31
C THR A 54 4.36 -11.86 8.99
N ILE A 55 4.04 -10.67 8.47
CA ILE A 55 4.57 -10.16 7.20
C ILE A 55 6.10 -10.10 7.23
N GLN A 56 6.73 -10.67 6.20
CA GLN A 56 8.16 -10.58 5.95
C GLN A 56 8.43 -9.55 4.86
N LEU A 57 9.18 -8.51 5.19
CA LEU A 57 9.54 -7.43 4.26
C LEU A 57 10.95 -7.63 3.71
N TYR A 58 11.09 -7.49 2.39
CA TYR A 58 12.35 -7.66 1.68
C TYR A 58 12.72 -6.38 0.96
N ASN A 59 13.82 -5.76 1.39
CA ASN A 59 14.32 -4.51 0.82
C ASN A 59 14.97 -4.78 -0.54
N MET A 60 14.37 -4.23 -1.62
CA MET A 60 14.85 -4.45 -2.98
C MET A 60 15.99 -3.51 -3.37
N TYR A 61 16.08 -2.32 -2.75
CA TYR A 61 17.07 -1.30 -3.11
C TYR A 61 18.54 -1.79 -3.17
N PRO A 62 19.05 -2.62 -2.24
CA PRO A 62 20.43 -3.09 -2.31
C PRO A 62 20.70 -4.09 -3.45
N LEU A 63 19.66 -4.64 -4.09
CA LEU A 63 19.77 -5.65 -5.14
C LEU A 63 19.83 -4.98 -6.51
N GLY A 64 20.75 -5.41 -7.37
CA GLY A 64 20.69 -5.05 -8.79
C GLY A 64 19.35 -5.44 -9.41
N VAL A 65 18.91 -4.72 -10.45
CA VAL A 65 17.57 -4.83 -11.03
C VAL A 65 17.19 -6.28 -11.34
N ASP A 66 18.06 -7.05 -12.01
CA ASP A 66 17.79 -8.45 -12.35
C ASP A 66 17.59 -9.34 -11.11
N SER A 67 18.36 -9.09 -10.04
CA SER A 67 18.22 -9.81 -8.78
C SER A 67 16.93 -9.44 -8.06
N ALA A 68 16.53 -8.17 -8.09
CA ALA A 68 15.25 -7.73 -7.53
C ALA A 68 14.06 -8.35 -8.28
N ILE A 69 14.12 -8.42 -9.61
CA ILE A 69 13.11 -9.10 -10.44
C ILE A 69 13.10 -10.61 -10.19
N GLY A 70 14.27 -11.23 -10.08
CA GLY A 70 14.40 -12.63 -9.68
C GLY A 70 13.74 -12.91 -8.33
N PHE A 71 13.91 -12.01 -7.36
CA PHE A 71 13.29 -12.11 -6.05
C PHE A 71 11.77 -11.87 -6.09
N ALA A 72 11.30 -10.93 -6.93
CA ALA A 72 9.89 -10.58 -7.09
C ALA A 72 9.02 -11.76 -7.55
N LYS A 73 9.60 -12.79 -8.17
CA LYS A 73 8.93 -14.09 -8.44
C LYS A 73 8.37 -14.78 -7.20
N THR A 74 8.89 -14.42 -6.04
CA THR A 74 8.71 -15.16 -4.79
C THR A 74 7.91 -14.39 -3.74
N VAL A 75 7.50 -13.16 -4.05
CA VAL A 75 6.73 -12.27 -3.17
C VAL A 75 5.24 -12.35 -3.47
N ASP A 76 4.43 -11.99 -2.48
CA ASP A 76 2.98 -11.99 -2.52
C ASP A 76 2.42 -10.57 -2.76
N GLY A 77 3.26 -9.53 -2.64
CA GLY A 77 2.91 -8.15 -2.91
C GLY A 77 4.14 -7.25 -2.99
N ILE A 78 3.98 -6.07 -3.60
CA ILE A 78 5.03 -5.06 -3.78
C ILE A 78 4.53 -3.71 -3.23
N LEU A 79 5.35 -3.08 -2.39
CA LEU A 79 5.16 -1.72 -1.88
C LEU A 79 6.27 -0.81 -2.43
N ILE A 80 5.89 0.19 -3.21
CA ILE A 80 6.76 1.26 -3.66
C ILE A 80 6.68 2.43 -2.66
N THR A 81 7.80 2.76 -2.02
CA THR A 81 7.83 3.70 -0.90
C THR A 81 8.02 5.15 -1.32
N GLY A 82 7.81 6.08 -0.38
CA GLY A 82 8.15 7.49 -0.55
C GLY A 82 9.67 7.72 -0.70
N GLY A 83 10.05 8.95 -1.03
CA GLY A 83 11.47 9.34 -1.10
C GLY A 83 11.72 10.59 -1.93
N ALA A 84 12.98 10.73 -2.34
CA ALA A 84 13.46 11.83 -3.15
C ALA A 84 12.98 11.72 -4.60
N ASP A 85 12.64 12.83 -5.22
CA ASP A 85 12.00 13.05 -6.53
C ASP A 85 12.29 12.01 -7.63
N VAL A 86 11.32 11.86 -8.53
CA VAL A 86 11.49 11.06 -9.74
C VAL A 86 12.30 11.85 -10.77
N PHE A 87 13.32 11.22 -11.37
CA PHE A 87 14.14 11.88 -12.37
C PHE A 87 13.31 12.38 -13.58
N PRO A 88 13.35 13.70 -13.92
CA PRO A 88 12.48 14.28 -14.95
C PRO A 88 12.59 13.69 -16.35
N GLY A 89 13.73 13.06 -16.66
CA GLY A 89 13.91 12.34 -17.92
C GLY A 89 12.92 11.21 -18.15
N TYR A 90 12.38 10.59 -17.08
CA TYR A 90 11.42 9.49 -17.23
C TYR A 90 10.02 9.94 -17.68
N TYR A 91 9.69 11.22 -17.55
CA TYR A 91 8.39 11.77 -17.92
C TYR A 91 8.47 12.96 -18.88
N GLY A 92 9.54 13.01 -19.68
CA GLY A 92 9.65 13.96 -20.80
C GLY A 92 10.03 15.39 -20.40
N LYS A 93 10.43 15.63 -19.15
CA LYS A 93 10.79 16.96 -18.63
C LYS A 93 12.29 17.08 -18.29
N ILE A 94 13.15 16.46 -19.09
CA ILE A 94 14.60 16.45 -18.83
C ILE A 94 15.20 17.87 -18.70
N ASN A 95 14.66 18.85 -19.42
CA ASN A 95 15.11 20.24 -19.37
C ASN A 95 14.84 20.92 -18.02
N ASP A 96 13.89 20.41 -17.23
CA ASP A 96 13.57 20.90 -15.89
C ASP A 96 14.39 20.22 -14.78
N THR A 97 15.39 19.39 -15.12
CA THR A 97 16.22 18.67 -14.14
C THR A 97 16.84 19.59 -13.07
N ALA A 98 17.18 20.82 -13.43
CA ALA A 98 17.76 21.79 -12.49
C ALA A 98 16.79 22.29 -11.40
N ARG A 99 15.48 22.15 -11.62
CA ARG A 99 14.43 22.51 -10.67
C ARG A 99 14.02 21.34 -9.76
N CYS A 100 14.36 20.12 -10.17
CA CYS A 100 14.12 18.91 -9.40
C CYS A 100 15.00 18.92 -8.15
N GLY A 101 14.47 18.38 -7.05
CA GLY A 101 15.23 18.12 -5.84
C GLY A 101 16.25 16.99 -6.05
N LYS A 102 16.62 16.34 -4.95
CA LYS A 102 17.46 15.13 -5.06
C LYS A 102 16.65 14.03 -5.73
N PHE A 103 17.25 13.33 -6.68
CA PHE A 103 16.68 12.15 -7.31
C PHE A 103 17.69 11.00 -7.32
N ASP A 104 17.20 9.79 -7.52
CA ASP A 104 17.99 8.54 -7.44
C ASP A 104 17.67 7.69 -8.67
N ARG A 105 18.43 7.90 -9.76
CA ARG A 105 18.14 7.26 -11.06
C ARG A 105 18.19 5.74 -10.99
N TYR A 106 19.01 5.19 -10.09
CA TYR A 106 19.08 3.75 -9.87
C TYR A 106 17.81 3.24 -9.19
N ARG A 107 17.31 3.97 -8.17
CA ARG A 107 16.02 3.65 -7.57
C ARG A 107 14.89 3.76 -8.58
N ASP A 108 14.88 4.80 -9.42
CA ASP A 108 13.86 4.99 -10.45
C ASP A 108 13.83 3.80 -11.42
N SER A 109 14.99 3.35 -11.92
CA SER A 109 15.05 2.20 -12.83
C SER A 109 14.64 0.89 -12.17
N LEU A 110 15.06 0.66 -10.92
CA LEU A 110 14.64 -0.49 -10.12
C LEU A 110 13.12 -0.53 -9.92
N GLU A 111 12.53 0.59 -9.51
CA GLU A 111 11.09 0.66 -9.23
C GLU A 111 10.25 0.56 -10.48
N ILE A 112 10.65 1.19 -11.59
CA ILE A 112 9.96 1.04 -12.89
C ILE A 112 9.95 -0.45 -13.29
N ALA A 113 11.09 -1.14 -13.17
CA ALA A 113 11.16 -2.57 -13.47
C ALA A 113 10.25 -3.40 -12.55
N LEU A 114 10.25 -3.12 -11.24
CA LEU A 114 9.36 -3.81 -10.29
C LEU A 114 7.89 -3.55 -10.58
N ILE A 115 7.52 -2.32 -10.98
CA ILE A 115 6.14 -1.94 -11.32
C ILE A 115 5.67 -2.68 -12.57
N HIS A 116 6.45 -2.67 -13.66
CA HIS A 116 6.11 -3.43 -14.87
C HIS A 116 5.99 -4.92 -14.58
N TYR A 117 6.93 -5.48 -13.82
CA TYR A 117 6.87 -6.88 -13.42
C TYR A 117 5.62 -7.20 -12.59
N ALA A 118 5.26 -6.33 -11.65
CA ALA A 118 4.06 -6.49 -10.83
C ALA A 118 2.79 -6.50 -11.68
N ILE A 119 2.69 -5.60 -12.66
CA ILE A 119 1.56 -5.49 -13.57
C ILE A 119 1.44 -6.75 -14.43
N ASP A 120 2.54 -7.17 -15.07
CA ASP A 120 2.57 -8.33 -15.96
C ASP A 120 2.19 -9.63 -15.24
N HIS A 121 2.61 -9.77 -13.98
CA HIS A 121 2.37 -10.96 -13.17
C HIS A 121 1.16 -10.81 -12.24
N LYS A 122 0.46 -9.67 -12.28
CA LYS A 122 -0.72 -9.36 -11.45
C LYS A 122 -0.42 -9.42 -9.95
N ILE A 123 0.82 -9.15 -9.55
CA ILE A 123 1.23 -9.06 -8.15
C ILE A 123 0.55 -7.82 -7.56
N PRO A 124 -0.13 -7.92 -6.40
CA PRO A 124 -0.67 -6.77 -5.70
C PRO A 124 0.39 -5.69 -5.48
N LEU A 125 0.10 -4.48 -5.95
CA LEU A 125 1.01 -3.35 -5.97
C LEU A 125 0.39 -2.18 -5.20
N ILE A 126 1.16 -1.59 -4.27
CA ILE A 126 0.81 -0.31 -3.67
C ILE A 126 1.92 0.72 -3.78
N GLY A 127 1.53 1.99 -3.87
CA GLY A 127 2.44 3.14 -3.87
C GLY A 127 2.13 4.13 -2.75
N VAL A 128 3.17 4.74 -2.17
CA VAL A 128 3.04 5.80 -1.16
C VAL A 128 3.90 6.99 -1.52
N CYS A 129 3.31 8.19 -1.55
CA CYS A 129 3.93 9.45 -1.91
C CYS A 129 4.64 9.35 -3.26
N ARG A 130 5.98 9.41 -3.27
CA ARG A 130 6.77 9.15 -4.48
C ARG A 130 6.40 7.82 -5.17
N GLY A 131 5.98 6.81 -4.42
CA GLY A 131 5.50 5.54 -4.98
C GLY A 131 4.31 5.70 -5.93
N GLU A 132 3.39 6.61 -5.63
CA GLU A 132 2.29 6.97 -6.53
C GLU A 132 2.82 7.62 -7.82
N GLN A 133 3.73 8.58 -7.66
CA GLN A 133 4.33 9.33 -8.76
C GLN A 133 5.08 8.41 -9.74
N ILE A 134 5.93 7.52 -9.23
CA ILE A 134 6.69 6.61 -10.09
C ILE A 134 5.81 5.52 -10.72
N ILE A 135 4.71 5.10 -10.06
CA ILE A 135 3.69 4.24 -10.68
C ILE A 135 3.01 4.96 -11.85
N ASN A 136 2.63 6.22 -11.67
CA ASN A 136 2.04 7.05 -12.72
C ASN A 136 3.00 7.19 -13.92
N VAL A 137 4.27 7.51 -13.65
CA VAL A 137 5.32 7.65 -14.67
C VAL A 137 5.58 6.33 -15.40
N ALA A 138 5.65 5.20 -14.68
CA ALA A 138 5.84 3.87 -15.28
C ALA A 138 4.70 3.48 -16.23
N LEU A 139 3.50 4.04 -16.03
CA LEU A 139 2.33 3.87 -16.89
C LEU A 139 2.17 4.99 -17.94
N GLY A 140 3.20 5.82 -18.14
CA GLY A 140 3.27 6.84 -19.18
C GLY A 140 2.63 8.19 -18.83
N GLY A 141 2.40 8.45 -17.54
CA GLY A 141 2.01 9.76 -17.03
C GLY A 141 3.18 10.73 -16.88
N SER A 142 2.89 11.96 -16.47
CA SER A 142 3.89 13.00 -16.14
C SER A 142 3.64 13.64 -14.79
N LEU A 143 4.63 14.37 -14.29
CA LEU A 143 4.59 15.06 -13.01
C LEU A 143 4.71 16.58 -13.19
N ILE A 144 4.07 17.31 -12.28
CA ILE A 144 4.39 18.69 -11.94
C ILE A 144 5.77 18.68 -11.27
N ILE A 145 6.68 19.54 -11.72
CA ILE A 145 8.06 19.53 -11.24
C ILE A 145 8.12 20.06 -9.81
N ASP A 146 7.39 21.14 -9.54
CA ASP A 146 7.33 21.77 -8.24
C ASP A 146 6.00 22.52 -8.06
N ILE A 147 5.10 22.00 -7.22
CA ILE A 147 3.76 22.54 -6.92
C ILE A 147 3.83 24.03 -6.53
N PRO A 148 4.69 24.47 -5.59
CA PRO A 148 4.78 25.88 -5.22
C PRO A 148 5.10 26.85 -6.36
N THR A 149 5.73 26.39 -7.44
CA THR A 149 6.12 27.24 -8.58
C THR A 149 5.30 27.00 -9.85
N ASP A 150 4.75 25.81 -10.05
CA ASP A 150 4.02 25.42 -11.26
C ASP A 150 2.48 25.38 -11.08
N TRP A 151 1.97 25.48 -9.85
CA TRP A 151 0.55 25.32 -9.56
C TRP A 151 0.02 26.50 -8.73
N ASP A 152 -1.12 27.04 -9.14
CA ASP A 152 -1.78 28.12 -8.40
C ASP A 152 -2.54 27.52 -7.20
N THR A 153 -1.90 27.49 -6.04
CA THR A 153 -2.47 26.89 -4.83
C THR A 153 -2.06 27.59 -3.55
N VAL A 154 -2.97 27.55 -2.58
CA VAL A 154 -2.74 27.93 -1.18
C VAL A 154 -2.59 26.70 -0.27
N VAL A 155 -2.82 25.50 -0.80
CA VAL A 155 -2.68 24.23 -0.07
C VAL A 155 -1.19 23.94 0.13
N LYS A 156 -0.83 23.60 1.38
CA LYS A 156 0.56 23.28 1.74
C LYS A 156 0.78 21.77 1.64
N HIS A 157 1.29 21.32 0.50
CA HIS A 157 1.66 19.90 0.28
C HIS A 157 3.00 19.51 0.92
N ALA A 158 3.86 20.49 1.20
CA ALA A 158 5.09 20.28 1.98
C ALA A 158 5.33 21.46 2.93
N SER A 159 5.83 21.15 4.12
CA SER A 159 6.17 22.14 5.12
C SER A 159 7.40 21.71 5.93
N LYS A 160 8.22 22.68 6.33
CA LYS A 160 9.31 22.47 7.31
C LYS A 160 8.76 22.29 8.73
N ASP A 161 7.60 22.87 9.01
CA ASP A 161 6.86 22.62 10.25
C ASP A 161 6.00 21.37 10.07
N TRP A 162 6.36 20.29 10.78
CA TRP A 162 5.68 19.01 10.75
C TRP A 162 4.20 19.09 11.17
N LYS A 163 3.81 20.10 11.96
CA LYS A 163 2.40 20.32 12.33
C LYS A 163 1.54 20.77 11.15
N LEU A 164 2.16 21.34 10.11
CA LEU A 164 1.50 21.81 8.90
C LEU A 164 1.62 20.82 7.73
N GLN A 165 2.11 19.61 7.97
CA GLN A 165 2.20 18.53 6.98
C GLN A 165 0.88 17.76 6.88
N TRP A 166 -0.23 18.50 6.76
CA TRP A 166 -1.57 17.93 6.68
C TRP A 166 -2.46 18.83 5.83
N HIS A 167 -3.32 18.22 5.00
CA HIS A 167 -4.39 18.92 4.29
C HIS A 167 -5.60 18.00 4.08
N GLU A 168 -6.72 18.60 3.69
CA GLU A 168 -7.92 17.85 3.31
C GLU A 168 -7.72 17.12 1.98
N VAL A 169 -8.47 16.04 1.80
CA VAL A 169 -8.71 15.38 0.51
C VAL A 169 -10.19 15.10 0.32
N ASN A 170 -10.64 15.20 -0.91
CA ASN A 170 -11.97 14.82 -1.37
C ASN A 170 -11.88 13.50 -2.12
N ILE A 171 -12.66 12.52 -1.70
CA ILE A 171 -12.66 11.17 -2.27
C ILE A 171 -13.65 11.11 -3.43
N VAL A 172 -13.19 10.59 -4.56
CA VAL A 172 -14.03 10.44 -5.75
C VAL A 172 -15.01 9.28 -5.54
N PRO A 173 -16.34 9.48 -5.68
CA PRO A 173 -17.32 8.41 -5.53
C PRO A 173 -17.09 7.23 -6.50
N ASN A 174 -17.59 6.05 -6.16
CA ASN A 174 -17.49 4.84 -6.99
C ASN A 174 -16.04 4.38 -7.27
N THR A 175 -15.13 4.67 -6.34
CA THR A 175 -13.73 4.22 -6.34
C THR A 175 -13.46 3.18 -5.26
N LEU A 176 -12.35 2.44 -5.37
CA LEU A 176 -11.91 1.56 -4.29
C LEU A 176 -11.57 2.38 -3.05
N MET A 177 -10.95 3.55 -3.21
CA MET A 177 -10.69 4.47 -2.11
C MET A 177 -11.98 4.83 -1.37
N ALA A 178 -13.04 5.23 -2.08
CA ALA A 178 -14.36 5.51 -1.47
C ALA A 178 -14.92 4.29 -0.74
N ALA A 179 -14.81 3.10 -1.35
CA ALA A 179 -15.32 1.87 -0.78
C ALA A 179 -14.61 1.46 0.52
N ILE A 180 -13.28 1.68 0.62
CA ILE A 180 -12.51 1.28 1.79
C ILE A 180 -12.46 2.34 2.88
N SER A 181 -12.44 3.63 2.52
CA SER A 181 -12.41 4.71 3.51
C SER A 181 -13.77 4.89 4.17
N GLY A 182 -14.86 4.69 3.41
CA GLY A 182 -16.22 5.00 3.84
C GLY A 182 -16.44 6.47 4.14
N GLN A 183 -15.52 7.35 3.71
CA GLN A 183 -15.55 8.80 3.95
C GLN A 183 -15.51 9.56 2.62
N PRO A 184 -16.35 10.59 2.44
CA PRO A 184 -16.33 11.42 1.24
C PRO A 184 -15.15 12.42 1.23
N HIS A 185 -14.62 12.77 2.41
CA HIS A 185 -13.47 13.66 2.56
C HIS A 185 -12.79 13.45 3.92
N GLY A 186 -11.62 14.05 4.11
CA GLY A 186 -11.00 14.22 5.43
C GLY A 186 -9.51 14.56 5.34
N THR A 187 -8.85 14.63 6.48
CA THR A 187 -7.46 15.09 6.57
C THR A 187 -6.44 13.97 6.39
N VAL A 188 -5.40 14.21 5.60
CA VAL A 188 -4.27 13.30 5.36
C VAL A 188 -2.93 13.97 5.60
N SER A 189 -1.88 13.16 5.83
CA SER A 189 -0.51 13.64 6.02
C SER A 189 0.13 14.02 4.67
N SER A 190 0.92 15.08 4.61
CA SER A 190 1.44 15.59 3.34
C SER A 190 2.88 16.08 3.45
N SER A 191 3.75 15.56 2.58
CA SER A 191 5.16 15.93 2.52
C SER A 191 5.71 15.73 1.11
N HIS A 192 5.09 16.35 0.13
CA HIS A 192 5.50 16.30 -1.27
C HIS A 192 5.44 17.70 -1.92
N HIS A 193 6.34 17.94 -2.87
CA HIS A 193 6.31 19.14 -3.70
C HIS A 193 6.16 18.81 -5.19
N GLN A 194 6.17 17.53 -5.56
CA GLN A 194 5.79 17.06 -6.89
C GLN A 194 4.38 16.47 -6.82
N ALA A 195 3.68 16.44 -7.95
CA ALA A 195 2.35 15.84 -8.08
C ALA A 195 2.15 15.28 -9.49
N ILE A 196 1.11 14.48 -9.69
CA ILE A 196 0.71 14.02 -11.02
C ILE A 196 0.20 15.21 -11.85
N GLU A 197 0.77 15.41 -13.03
CA GLU A 197 0.29 16.38 -14.03
C GLU A 197 -0.60 15.67 -15.06
N LYS A 198 -0.04 14.63 -15.70
CA LYS A 198 -0.77 13.78 -16.62
C LYS A 198 -0.89 12.38 -16.03
N LEU A 199 -2.12 11.89 -15.98
CA LEU A 199 -2.40 10.54 -15.50
C LEU A 199 -1.91 9.48 -16.50
N GLY A 200 -1.28 8.44 -15.97
CA GLY A 200 -0.82 7.27 -16.71
C GLY A 200 -1.98 6.44 -17.27
N LYS A 201 -1.67 5.55 -18.21
CA LYS A 201 -2.67 4.76 -18.93
C LYS A 201 -3.47 3.87 -17.99
N GLU A 202 -4.78 3.76 -18.28
CA GLU A 202 -5.74 2.92 -17.58
C GLU A 202 -5.90 3.20 -16.07
N LEU A 203 -5.30 4.26 -15.55
CA LEU A 203 -5.53 4.73 -14.20
C LEU A 203 -6.75 5.65 -14.13
N ARG A 204 -7.31 5.79 -12.94
CA ARG A 204 -8.21 6.88 -12.57
C ARG A 204 -7.74 7.48 -11.25
N ILE A 205 -8.08 8.75 -11.04
CA ILE A 205 -7.85 9.43 -9.77
C ILE A 205 -8.99 9.08 -8.82
N SER A 206 -8.67 8.72 -7.59
CA SER A 206 -9.62 8.32 -6.56
C SER A 206 -9.69 9.27 -5.36
N ALA A 207 -8.78 10.24 -5.28
CA ALA A 207 -8.87 11.37 -4.36
C ALA A 207 -8.18 12.61 -4.94
N TYR A 208 -8.66 13.79 -4.59
CA TYR A 208 -8.05 15.08 -4.92
C TYR A 208 -7.87 15.93 -3.67
N ALA A 209 -6.81 16.72 -3.61
CA ALA A 209 -6.74 17.86 -2.70
C ALA A 209 -7.70 18.99 -3.15
N PRO A 210 -8.02 19.99 -2.28
CA PRO A 210 -8.93 21.09 -2.62
C PRO A 210 -8.50 21.93 -3.83
N ASP A 211 -7.22 21.92 -4.17
CA ASP A 211 -6.62 22.61 -5.33
C ASP A 211 -6.56 21.72 -6.58
N SER A 212 -7.32 20.62 -6.60
CA SER A 212 -7.42 19.66 -7.71
C SER A 212 -6.15 18.86 -7.99
N ILE A 213 -5.15 18.87 -7.09
CA ILE A 213 -4.01 17.97 -7.19
C ILE A 213 -4.45 16.53 -6.91
N PRO A 214 -4.08 15.54 -7.76
CA PRO A 214 -4.36 14.14 -7.49
C PRO A 214 -3.64 13.65 -6.23
N GLU A 215 -4.39 12.95 -5.37
CA GLU A 215 -3.91 12.45 -4.07
C GLU A 215 -4.01 10.93 -3.94
N ALA A 216 -4.77 10.28 -4.81
CA ALA A 216 -4.77 8.83 -4.92
C ALA A 216 -5.12 8.39 -6.34
N ILE A 217 -4.55 7.26 -6.75
CA ILE A 217 -4.82 6.61 -8.04
C ILE A 217 -5.10 5.12 -7.85
N GLU A 218 -5.86 4.57 -8.79
CA GLU A 218 -6.16 3.14 -8.90
C GLU A 218 -6.47 2.79 -10.35
N TRP A 219 -6.63 1.50 -10.66
CA TRP A 219 -7.12 1.11 -11.99
C TRP A 219 -8.49 1.73 -12.28
N SER A 220 -8.64 2.35 -13.46
CA SER A 220 -9.92 2.82 -13.98
C SER A 220 -10.94 1.68 -14.10
N THR A 221 -10.47 0.50 -14.51
CA THR A 221 -11.22 -0.75 -14.49
C THR A 221 -10.25 -1.88 -14.18
N ARG A 222 -10.53 -2.64 -13.11
CA ARG A 222 -9.67 -3.75 -12.67
C ARG A 222 -9.68 -4.91 -13.67
N GLY A 223 -10.85 -5.35 -14.13
CA GLY A 223 -10.96 -6.50 -15.04
C GLY A 223 -10.15 -7.71 -14.56
N SER A 224 -9.26 -8.22 -15.41
CA SER A 224 -8.36 -9.32 -15.09
C SER A 224 -6.99 -8.89 -14.52
N LYS A 225 -6.78 -7.59 -14.24
CA LYS A 225 -5.53 -7.03 -13.72
C LYS A 225 -5.32 -7.36 -12.24
N GLY A 226 -4.05 -7.33 -11.81
CA GLY A 226 -3.68 -7.38 -10.40
C GLY A 226 -4.19 -6.17 -9.61
N PHE A 227 -4.19 -6.27 -8.29
CA PHE A 227 -4.52 -5.14 -7.42
C PHE A 227 -3.49 -4.02 -7.57
N LEU A 228 -3.95 -2.77 -7.78
CA LEU A 228 -3.12 -1.57 -7.79
C LEU A 228 -3.88 -0.41 -7.17
N MET A 229 -3.30 0.20 -6.15
CA MET A 229 -3.72 1.47 -5.57
C MET A 229 -2.49 2.25 -5.13
N ALA A 230 -2.50 3.57 -5.22
CA ALA A 230 -1.44 4.40 -4.68
C ALA A 230 -1.99 5.71 -4.10
N THR A 231 -1.29 6.27 -3.12
CA THR A 231 -1.69 7.49 -2.41
C THR A 231 -0.52 8.45 -2.35
N GLN A 232 -0.77 9.75 -2.53
CA GLN A 232 0.24 10.80 -2.43
C GLN A 232 0.60 11.11 -0.96
N TRP A 233 -0.36 10.95 -0.06
CA TRP A 233 -0.14 11.07 1.39
C TRP A 233 0.67 9.90 1.97
N HIS A 234 1.04 10.04 3.24
CA HIS A 234 1.83 9.06 3.99
C HIS A 234 0.97 8.30 5.03
N PRO A 235 0.24 7.24 4.64
CA PRO A 235 -0.61 6.48 5.55
C PRO A 235 0.16 5.84 6.72
N GLU A 236 1.46 5.57 6.54
CA GLU A 236 2.34 5.03 7.58
C GLU A 236 2.60 6.00 8.74
N HIS A 237 2.37 7.30 8.53
CA HIS A 237 2.49 8.36 9.53
C HIS A 237 1.17 8.70 10.22
N MET A 238 0.06 8.09 9.79
CA MET A 238 -1.26 8.35 10.35
C MET A 238 -1.61 7.40 11.49
N ASP A 239 -2.64 7.79 12.25
CA ASP A 239 -3.22 6.99 13.33
C ASP A 239 -3.75 5.65 12.84
N THR A 240 -3.72 4.66 13.73
CA THR A 240 -4.14 3.27 13.45
C THR A 240 -5.64 3.14 13.13
N LEU A 241 -6.44 4.14 13.46
CA LEU A 241 -7.88 4.19 13.17
C LEU A 241 -8.22 5.14 12.01
N SER A 242 -7.22 5.78 11.39
CA SER A 242 -7.48 6.68 10.27
C SER A 242 -8.17 5.94 9.12
N PRO A 243 -9.29 6.48 8.58
CA PRO A 243 -10.00 5.90 7.44
C PRO A 243 -9.16 5.92 6.16
N PHE A 244 -8.08 6.72 6.11
CA PHE A 244 -7.17 6.83 4.97
C PHE A 244 -5.84 6.08 5.15
N SER A 245 -5.70 5.31 6.24
CA SER A 245 -4.51 4.48 6.48
C SER A 245 -4.87 3.02 6.71
N ALA A 246 -5.72 2.73 7.70
CA ALA A 246 -5.98 1.35 8.12
C ALA A 246 -6.67 0.51 7.04
N PRO A 247 -7.72 1.00 6.36
CA PRO A 247 -8.37 0.24 5.30
C PRO A 247 -7.45 -0.01 4.11
N TYR A 248 -6.59 0.95 3.77
CA TYR A 248 -5.61 0.81 2.68
C TYR A 248 -4.60 -0.31 2.94
N ALA A 249 -4.00 -0.33 4.14
CA ALA A 249 -3.09 -1.41 4.54
C ALA A 249 -3.79 -2.78 4.56
N LYS A 250 -4.97 -2.86 5.17
CA LYS A 250 -5.74 -4.12 5.29
C LYS A 250 -6.14 -4.66 3.92
N LEU A 251 -6.55 -3.80 2.99
CA LEU A 251 -6.89 -4.21 1.63
C LEU A 251 -5.68 -4.76 0.90
N PHE A 252 -4.52 -4.08 0.96
CA PHE A 252 -3.29 -4.58 0.38
C PHE A 252 -2.90 -5.95 0.95
N ILE A 253 -2.94 -6.13 2.27
CA ILE A 253 -2.62 -7.40 2.93
C ILE A 253 -3.58 -8.51 2.49
N LYS A 254 -4.88 -8.21 2.36
CA LYS A 254 -5.89 -9.15 1.87
C LYS A 254 -5.61 -9.57 0.42
N GLU A 255 -5.29 -8.61 -0.44
CA GLU A 255 -4.98 -8.85 -1.85
C GLU A 255 -3.69 -9.67 -2.00
N ALA A 256 -2.64 -9.33 -1.23
CA ALA A 256 -1.41 -10.11 -1.16
C ALA A 256 -1.65 -11.55 -0.68
N GLY A 257 -2.48 -11.76 0.36
CA GLY A 257 -2.83 -13.10 0.82
C GLY A 257 -3.72 -13.90 -0.12
N SER A 258 -4.42 -13.24 -1.04
CA SER A 258 -5.25 -13.88 -2.06
C SER A 258 -4.49 -14.13 -3.37
N TYR A 259 -3.32 -13.51 -3.54
CA TYR A 259 -2.49 -13.66 -4.72
C TYR A 259 -1.91 -15.08 -4.78
N LYS A 260 -2.36 -15.83 -5.79
CA LYS A 260 -1.80 -17.14 -6.10
C LYS A 260 -0.55 -16.94 -6.92
N ARG A 261 0.60 -17.29 -6.33
CA ARG A 261 1.84 -17.46 -7.09
C ARG A 261 1.56 -18.51 -8.16
N ASN A 262 1.45 -18.10 -9.43
CA ASN A 262 1.58 -19.02 -10.55
C ASN A 262 3.05 -19.48 -10.58
N LEU A 263 3.43 -20.31 -9.59
CA LEU A 263 4.60 -21.17 -9.74
C LEU A 263 4.27 -22.01 -10.96
N HIS A 264 5.09 -21.89 -12.00
CA HIS A 264 4.95 -22.69 -13.21
C HIS A 264 4.57 -24.14 -12.84
N PRO A 265 3.43 -24.67 -13.31
CA PRO A 265 3.29 -26.10 -13.42
C PRO A 265 4.19 -26.52 -14.58
N GLN A 266 5.37 -27.06 -14.25
CA GLN A 266 6.26 -27.85 -15.10
C GLN A 266 6.85 -27.14 -16.34
N ARG A 267 8.16 -26.87 -16.33
CA ARG A 267 9.13 -27.62 -17.15
C ARG A 267 10.48 -27.68 -16.43
#